data_AF-A0A2V7I4Z7-F1
#
_entry.id   AF-A0A2V7I4Z7-F1
#
_cell.length_a   1.000
_cell.length_b   1.000
_cell.length_c   1.000
_cell.angle_alpha   90.00
_cell.angle_beta   90.00
_cell.angle_gamma   90.00
#
_symmetry.space_group_name_H-M   'P 1'
#
loop_
_entity.id
_entity.type
_entity.pdbx_description
1 polymer ?
#
loop_
_entity_poly.entity_id
_entity_poly.type
_entity_poly.pdbx_seq_one_letter_code
_entity_poly.pdbx_strand_id
1 'polypeptide(L)'
;MVVVSAALGLLMAACASLHNTPAQDLAWDRWTACHGQIRGTDIRTVLLDGRISFWSDGPADGLSMVDCLAQAGKDGPALPEPIPEIRPKGAG
;
A
#
# COMPACT_ATOMS: atom_id res chain seq x y z
N MET A 1 26.80 -9.05 38.50
CA MET A 1 25.42 -8.54 38.28
C MET A 1 25.50 -7.49 37.17
N VAL A 2 25.45 -7.92 35.90
CA VAL A 2 24.27 -7.84 35.01
C VAL A 2 23.70 -6.41 34.92
N VAL A 3 24.38 -5.53 34.18
CA VAL A 3 23.79 -4.22 33.80
C VAL A 3 23.98 -3.90 32.31
N VAL A 4 24.89 -4.57 31.60
CA VAL A 4 25.16 -4.26 30.17
C VAL A 4 24.27 -5.04 29.21
N SER A 5 23.79 -6.23 29.59
CA SER A 5 23.00 -7.10 28.69
C SER A 5 21.53 -6.70 28.55
N ALA A 6 21.01 -5.79 29.37
CA ALA A 6 19.61 -5.39 29.34
C ALA A 6 19.28 -4.36 28.25
N ALA A 7 20.26 -3.56 27.80
CA ALA A 7 20.03 -2.51 26.80
C ALA A 7 19.86 -3.07 25.37
N LEU A 8 20.49 -4.20 25.05
CA LEU A 8 20.43 -4.79 23.71
C LEU A 8 19.08 -5.49 23.42
N GLY A 9 18.36 -5.95 24.46
CA GLY A 9 17.05 -6.58 24.31
C GLY A 9 15.92 -5.59 24.01
N LEU A 10 16.02 -4.36 24.53
CA LEU A 10 14.99 -3.32 24.35
C LEU A 10 14.97 -2.74 22.93
N LEU A 11 16.12 -2.71 22.24
CA LEU A 11 16.22 -2.24 20.85
C LEU A 11 15.60 -3.22 19.85
N MET A 12 15.57 -4.52 20.16
CA MET A 12 14.99 -5.56 19.29
C MET A 12 13.45 -5.65 19.42
N ALA A 13 12.87 -5.12 20.50
CA ALA A 13 11.43 -5.11 20.71
C ALA A 13 10.71 -4.01 19.91
N ALA A 14 11.42 -2.95 19.51
CA ALA A 14 10.84 -1.83 18.75
C ALA A 14 10.57 -2.15 17.27
N CYS A 15 11.23 -3.17 16.70
CA CYS A 15 10.94 -3.62 15.33
C CYS A 15 9.68 -4.50 15.24
N ALA A 16 9.15 -4.99 16.35
CA ALA A 16 7.98 -5.87 16.36
C ALA A 16 6.63 -5.13 16.30
N SER A 17 6.64 -3.79 16.42
CA SER A 17 5.42 -2.96 16.47
C SER A 17 5.26 -2.03 15.27
N LEU A 18 5.77 -2.42 14.10
CA LEU A 18 5.48 -1.72 12.85
C LEU A 18 4.09 -2.17 12.36
N HIS A 19 3.04 -1.51 12.85
CA HIS A 19 1.69 -1.68 12.33
C HIS A 19 1.39 -0.62 11.28
N ASN A 20 0.50 -0.95 10.34
CA ASN A 20 -0.04 0.02 9.41
C ASN A 20 -0.72 1.16 10.18
N THR A 21 -0.71 2.36 9.60
CA THR A 21 -1.63 3.41 10.05
C THR A 21 -3.06 3.04 9.67
N PRO A 22 -4.10 3.57 10.34
CA PRO A 22 -5.49 3.36 9.92
C PRO A 22 -5.75 3.76 8.45
N ALA A 23 -5.03 4.74 7.94
CA ALA A 23 -5.11 5.13 6.53
C ALA A 23 -4.49 4.08 5.60
N GLN A 24 -3.37 3.48 6.01
CA GLN A 24 -2.76 2.36 5.29
C GLN A 24 -3.64 1.11 5.30
N ASP A 25 -4.28 0.79 6.43
CA ASP A 25 -5.23 -0.34 6.50
C ASP A 25 -6.42 -0.13 5.56
N LEU A 26 -7.02 1.06 5.59
CA LEU A 26 -8.11 1.41 4.68
C LEU A 26 -7.67 1.33 3.20
N ALA A 27 -6.45 1.76 2.89
CA ALA A 27 -5.89 1.68 1.56
C ALA A 27 -5.66 0.22 1.12
N TRP A 28 -5.19 -0.64 2.02
CA TRP A 28 -5.02 -2.07 1.76
C TRP A 28 -6.34 -2.79 1.53
N ASP A 29 -7.37 -2.45 2.30
CA ASP A 29 -8.72 -3.00 2.11
C ASP A 29 -9.26 -2.67 0.71
N ARG A 30 -9.15 -1.40 0.30
CA ARG A 30 -9.60 -0.95 -1.03
C ARG A 30 -8.76 -1.55 -2.15
N TRP A 31 -7.44 -1.60 -1.98
CA TRP A 31 -6.57 -2.28 -2.94
C TRP A 31 -6.97 -3.74 -3.13
N THR A 32 -7.18 -4.47 -2.03
CA THR A 32 -7.52 -5.90 -2.05
C THR A 32 -8.87 -6.14 -2.75
N ALA A 33 -9.85 -5.27 -2.54
CA ALA A 33 -11.14 -5.35 -3.23
C ALA A 33 -11.00 -5.21 -4.76
N CYS A 34 -10.12 -4.33 -5.23
CA CYS A 34 -9.94 -4.04 -6.65
C CYS A 34 -8.95 -4.98 -7.36
N HIS A 35 -7.85 -5.35 -6.71
CA HIS A 35 -6.78 -6.15 -7.29
C HIS A 35 -7.24 -7.57 -7.71
N GLY A 36 -8.29 -8.11 -7.07
CA GLY A 36 -8.89 -9.37 -7.51
C GLY A 36 -9.64 -9.27 -8.85
N GLN A 37 -10.02 -8.06 -9.27
CA GLN A 37 -10.88 -7.80 -10.43
C GLN A 37 -10.11 -7.19 -11.59
N ILE A 38 -9.17 -6.29 -11.29
CA ILE A 38 -8.37 -5.57 -12.28
C ILE A 38 -7.08 -6.33 -12.55
N ARG A 39 -6.79 -6.57 -13.83
CA ARG A 39 -5.55 -7.22 -14.29
C ARG A 39 -4.54 -6.16 -14.76
N GLY A 40 -3.30 -6.60 -14.93
CA GLY A 40 -2.23 -5.74 -15.44
C GLY A 40 -1.71 -4.71 -14.43
N THR A 41 -2.10 -4.82 -13.16
CA THR A 41 -1.65 -3.92 -12.10
C THR A 41 -1.06 -4.67 -10.92
N ASP A 42 0.01 -4.14 -10.32
CA ASP A 42 0.64 -4.69 -9.12
C ASP A 42 0.95 -3.58 -8.13
N ILE A 43 0.78 -3.85 -6.84
CA ILE A 43 1.05 -2.83 -5.82
C ILE A 43 2.55 -2.55 -5.73
N ARG A 44 2.90 -1.26 -5.62
CA ARG A 44 4.27 -0.84 -5.36
C ARG A 44 4.46 -0.50 -3.88
N THR A 45 3.60 0.37 -3.34
CA THR A 45 3.63 0.73 -1.92
C THR A 45 2.33 1.43 -1.51
N VAL A 46 2.06 1.42 -0.20
CA VAL A 46 1.05 2.25 0.44
C VAL A 46 1.77 3.20 1.40
N LEU A 47 1.69 4.50 1.13
CA LEU A 47 2.32 5.52 1.96
C LEU A 47 1.58 5.67 3.30
N LEU A 48 2.23 6.29 4.30
CA LEU A 48 1.67 6.45 5.66
C LEU A 48 0.33 7.22 5.69
N ASP A 49 0.08 8.08 4.70
CA ASP A 49 -1.17 8.82 4.50
C ASP A 49 -2.27 8.00 3.80
N GLY A 50 -2.00 6.72 3.48
CA GLY A 50 -2.90 5.83 2.76
C GLY A 50 -2.87 6.02 1.24
N ARG A 51 -1.95 6.82 0.69
CA ARG A 51 -1.79 6.92 -0.76
C ARG A 51 -1.28 5.61 -1.35
N ILE A 52 -1.98 5.11 -2.36
CA ILE A 52 -1.62 3.88 -3.08
C ILE A 52 -0.74 4.25 -4.29
N SER A 53 0.44 3.64 -4.39
CA SER A 53 1.28 3.67 -5.60
C SER A 53 1.35 2.25 -6.18
N PHE A 54 1.17 2.13 -7.50
CA PHE A 54 1.10 0.84 -8.16
C PHE A 54 1.61 0.88 -9.59
N TRP A 55 2.08 -0.27 -10.06
CA TRP A 55 2.45 -0.50 -11.46
C TRP A 55 1.22 -0.84 -12.29
N SER A 56 1.24 -0.45 -13.56
CA SER A 56 0.25 -0.82 -14.58
C SER A 56 0.95 -1.22 -15.88
N ASP A 57 0.40 -2.21 -16.59
CA ASP A 57 0.91 -2.66 -17.90
C ASP A 57 0.66 -1.65 -19.01
N GLY A 58 -0.36 -0.81 -18.83
CA GLY A 58 -0.70 0.30 -19.72
C GLY A 58 -1.64 1.32 -19.07
N PRO A 59 -1.88 2.46 -19.75
CA PRO A 59 -2.74 3.52 -19.23
C PRO A 59 -4.17 3.05 -18.93
N ALA A 60 -4.71 2.12 -19.73
CA ALA A 60 -6.05 1.58 -19.55
C ALA A 60 -6.19 0.77 -18.25
N ASP A 61 -5.20 -0.05 -17.91
CA ASP A 61 -5.19 -0.84 -16.67
C ASP A 61 -5.04 0.09 -15.46
N GLY A 62 -4.17 1.10 -15.59
CA GLY A 62 -4.00 2.15 -14.58
C GLY A 62 -5.30 2.89 -14.28
N LEU A 63 -6.00 3.35 -15.33
CA LEU A 63 -7.29 4.04 -15.19
C LEU A 63 -8.35 3.12 -14.59
N SER A 64 -8.42 1.87 -15.03
CA SER A 64 -9.38 0.90 -14.50
C SER A 64 -9.20 0.64 -13.00
N MET A 65 -7.94 0.60 -12.53
CA MET A 65 -7.65 0.49 -11.10
C MET A 65 -8.04 1.76 -10.33
N VAL A 66 -7.73 2.96 -10.88
CA VAL A 66 -8.12 4.23 -10.25
C VAL A 66 -9.65 4.33 -10.09
N ASP A 67 -10.40 3.98 -11.13
CA ASP A 67 -11.87 3.99 -11.11
C ASP A 67 -12.41 3.00 -10.08
N CYS A 68 -11.83 1.79 -9.99
CA CYS A 68 -12.21 0.82 -8.98
C CYS A 68 -11.95 1.34 -7.56
N LEU A 69 -10.78 1.93 -7.30
CA LEU A 69 -10.42 2.47 -5.99
C LEU A 69 -11.35 3.61 -5.56
N ALA A 70 -11.71 4.48 -6.52
CA ALA A 70 -12.70 5.54 -6.29
C ALA A 70 -14.06 4.95 -5.91
N GLN A 71 -14.51 3.91 -6.63
CA GLN A 71 -15.77 3.24 -6.34
C GLN A 71 -15.76 2.50 -4.99
N ALA A 72 -14.66 1.82 -4.64
CA ALA A 72 -14.49 1.14 -3.36
C ALA A 72 -14.49 2.11 -2.17
N GLY A 73 -14.14 3.38 -2.42
CA GLY A 73 -14.10 4.42 -1.40
C GLY A 73 -15.31 5.34 -1.32
N LYS A 74 -16.30 5.20 -2.21
CA LYS A 74 -17.38 6.18 -2.40
C LYS A 74 -18.17 6.54 -1.13
N ASP A 75 -18.36 5.58 -0.22
CA ASP A 75 -19.15 5.75 1.01
C ASP A 75 -18.27 5.86 2.28
N GLY A 76 -16.95 5.91 2.12
CA GLY A 76 -15.98 5.87 3.22
C GLY A 76 -15.08 7.10 3.31
N PRO A 77 -14.09 7.09 4.22
CA PRO A 77 -13.12 8.18 4.33
C PRO A 77 -12.35 8.40 3.02
N ALA A 78 -12.11 9.66 2.67
CA ALA A 78 -11.30 9.97 1.49
C ALA A 78 -9.85 9.52 1.71
N LEU A 79 -9.26 8.89 0.69
CA LEU A 79 -7.82 8.64 0.60
C LEU A 79 -7.20 9.60 -0.41
N PRO A 80 -5.89 9.88 -0.34
CA PRO A 80 -5.19 10.65 -1.36
C PRO A 80 -5.28 9.97 -2.73
N GLU A 81 -5.19 10.76 -3.80
CA GLU A 81 -5.21 10.26 -5.17
C GLU A 81 -4.10 9.21 -5.42
N PRO A 82 -4.44 8.03 -5.98
CA PRO A 82 -3.46 6.99 -6.30
C PRO A 82 -2.44 7.45 -7.35
N ILE A 83 -1.25 6.85 -7.33
CA ILE A 83 -0.19 7.10 -8.30
C ILE A 83 -0.03 5.85 -9.19
N PRO A 84 -0.62 5.82 -10.39
CA PRO A 84 -0.33 4.79 -11.38
C PRO A 84 1.01 5.08 -12.08
N GLU A 85 1.87 4.07 -12.16
CA GLU A 85 3.11 4.14 -12.95
C GLU A 85 3.09 3.05 -14.03
N ILE A 86 3.48 3.38 -15.26
CA ILE A 86 3.60 2.36 -16.32
C ILE A 86 4.84 1.51 -16.05
N ARG A 87 4.68 0.19 -16.03
CA ARG A 87 5.78 -0.74 -15.80
C ARG A 87 6.89 -0.55 -16.86
N PRO A 88 8.16 -0.39 -16.45
CA PRO A 88 9.27 -0.32 -17.40
C PRO A 88 9.37 -1.61 -18.21
N LYS A 89 9.57 -1.50 -19.52
CA LYS A 89 9.80 -2.69 -20.37
C LYS A 89 11.15 -3.31 -19.98
N GLY A 90 11.16 -4.58 -19.59
CA GLY A 90 12.37 -5.36 -19.27
C GLY A 90 12.69 -5.55 -17.78
N ALA A 91 11.80 -5.14 -16.86
CA ALA A 91 11.88 -5.52 -15.46
C ALA A 91 11.12 -6.85 -15.23
N GLY A 92 11.76 -7.97 -15.59
CA GLY A 92 11.23 -9.33 -15.43
C GLY A 92 12.36 -10.35 -15.39
#